data_AF-A0A1V3W9A0-F1
#
_entry.id   AF-A0A1V3W9A0-F1
#
_cell.length_a   1.000
_cell.length_b   1.000
_cell.length_c   1.000
_cell.angle_alpha   90.00
_cell.angle_beta   90.00
_cell.angle_gamma   90.00
#
_symmetry.space_group_name_H-M   'P 1'
#
loop_
_entity.id
_entity.type
_entity.pdbx_description
1 polymer ?
#
loop_
_entity_poly.entity_id
_entity_poly.type
_entity_poly.pdbx_seq_one_letter_code
_entity_poly.pdbx_strand_id
1 'polypeptide(L)' 'MRAISGEIRRLTSLSQDELYVAAKDLQAPYELVAEVARSGKLPVTMFTAGGIATPPMRR' A
#
# COMPACT_ATOMS: atom_id res chain seq x y z
N MET A 1 3.08 5.66 7.72
CA MET A 1 3.85 5.27 6.51
C MET A 1 4.28 3.81 6.50
N ARG A 2 5.01 3.32 7.52
CA ARG A 2 5.54 1.93 7.53
C ARG A 2 4.48 0.84 7.29
N ALA A 3 3.27 0.99 7.86
CA ALA A 3 2.18 0.02 7.67
C ALA A 3 1.75 -0.11 6.20
N ILE A 4 1.48 1.02 5.52
CA ILE A 4 1.01 1.02 4.13
C ILE A 4 2.10 0.50 3.18
N SER A 5 3.35 0.92 3.36
CA SER A 5 4.47 0.40 2.58
C SER A 5 4.74 -1.08 2.84
N GLY A 6 4.50 -1.56 4.07
CA GLY A 6 4.59 -2.97 4.42
C GLY A 6 3.52 -3.81 3.74
N GLU A 7 2.27 -3.31 3.72
CA GLU A 7 1.17 -4.03 3.09
C GLU A 7 1.33 -4.11 1.57
N ILE A 8 1.79 -3.03 0.92
CA ILE A 8 2.11 -3.06 -0.52
C ILE A 8 3.15 -4.15 -0.83
N ARG A 9 4.20 -4.27 -0.01
CA ARG A 9 5.22 -5.33 -0.17
C ARG A 9 4.65 -6.72 0.05
N ARG A 10 3.78 -6.88 1.04
CA ARG A 10 3.07 -8.14 1.28
C ARG A 10 2.26 -8.53 0.05
N LEU A 11 1.44 -7.62 -0.49
CA LEU A 11 0.65 -7.85 -1.71
C LEU A 11 1.51 -8.25 -2.91
N THR A 12 2.69 -7.66 -3.09
CA THR A 12 3.60 -8.04 -4.20
C THR A 12 4.16 -9.46 -4.11
N SER A 13 4.08 -10.10 -2.94
CA SER A 13 4.57 -11.47 -2.69
C SER A 13 3.48 -12.54 -2.68
N LEU A 14 2.21 -12.14 -2.73
CA LEU A 14 1.07 -13.06 -2.70
C LEU A 14 0.76 -13.62 -4.09
N SER A 15 0.24 -14.86 -4.11
CA SER A 15 -0.32 -15.48 -5.32
C SER A 15 -1.67 -14.86 -5.70
N GLN A 16 -2.13 -15.07 -6.95
CA GLN A 16 -3.41 -14.50 -7.42
C GLN A 16 -4.63 -14.92 -6.59
N ASP A 17 -4.64 -16.15 -6.08
CA ASP A 17 -5.72 -16.66 -5.25
C ASP A 17 -5.71 -15.99 -3.86
N GLU A 18 -4.52 -15.80 -3.29
CA GLU A 18 -4.35 -15.10 -2.02
C GLU A 18 -4.67 -13.60 -2.11
N LEU A 19 -4.49 -12.99 -3.29
CA LEU A 19 -4.90 -11.59 -3.52
C LEU A 19 -6.42 -11.41 -3.41
N TYR A 20 -7.21 -12.43 -3.74
CA TYR A 20 -8.67 -12.37 -3.58
C TYR A 20 -9.08 -12.33 -2.10
N VAL A 21 -8.41 -13.14 -1.27
CA VAL A 21 -8.61 -13.14 0.18
C VAL A 21 -8.12 -11.82 0.78
N ALA A 22 -6.93 -11.36 0.38
CA ALA A 22 -6.38 -10.10 0.84
C ALA A 22 -7.28 -8.91 0.47
N ALA A 23 -7.86 -8.88 -0.73
CA ALA A 23 -8.81 -7.85 -1.14
C ALA A 23 -10.08 -7.86 -0.28
N LYS A 24 -10.58 -9.05 0.08
CA LYS A 24 -11.72 -9.21 0.99
C LYS A 24 -11.41 -8.69 2.41
N ASP A 25 -10.25 -9.05 2.95
CA ASP A 25 -9.82 -8.63 4.29
C ASP A 25 -9.56 -7.12 4.36
N LEU A 26 -8.97 -6.54 3.31
CA LEU A 26 -8.75 -5.10 3.16
C LEU A 26 -10.03 -4.33 2.83
N GLN A 27 -11.13 -5.02 2.55
CA GLN A 27 -12.39 -4.44 2.07
C GLN A 27 -12.17 -3.51 0.86
N ALA A 28 -11.30 -3.93 -0.04
CA ALA A 28 -10.87 -3.16 -1.21
C ALA A 28 -11.24 -3.88 -2.52
N PRO A 29 -11.46 -3.15 -3.62
CA PRO A 29 -11.70 -3.77 -4.92
C PRO A 29 -10.53 -4.66 -5.37
N TYR A 30 -10.83 -5.88 -5.78
CA TYR A 30 -9.81 -6.85 -6.22
C TYR A 30 -8.92 -6.31 -7.34
N GLU A 31 -9.49 -5.63 -8.34
CA GLU A 31 -8.70 -5.10 -9.46
C GLU A 31 -7.65 -4.09 -9.01
N LEU A 32 -7.98 -3.24 -8.02
CA LEU A 32 -7.04 -2.28 -7.45
C LEU A 32 -5.95 -2.98 -6.65
N VAL A 33 -6.31 -4.02 -5.88
CA VAL A 33 -5.33 -4.81 -5.12
C VAL A 33 -4.38 -5.56 -6.06
N ALA A 34 -4.91 -6.12 -7.15
CA ALA A 34 -4.11 -6.79 -8.19
C ALA A 34 -3.20 -5.80 -8.93
N GLU A 35 -3.67 -4.59 -9.20
CA GLU A 35 -2.84 -3.52 -9.78
C GLU A 35 -1.70 -3.11 -8.85
N VAL A 36 -1.98 -2.94 -7.56
CA VAL A 36 -0.96 -2.61 -6.55
C VAL A 36 0.05 -3.75 -6.38
N ALA A 37 -0.39 -5.01 -6.41
CA ALA A 37 0.48 -6.18 -6.34
C ALA A 37 1.41 -6.29 -7.57
N ARG A 38 0.91 -5.97 -8.77
CA ARG A 38 1.73 -5.96 -10.00
C ARG A 38 2.69 -4.78 -10.07
N SER A 39 2.24 -3.59 -9.72
CA SER A 39 3.01 -2.35 -9.86
C SER A 39 3.95 -2.10 -8.67
N GLY A 40 3.67 -2.71 -7.52
CA GLY A 40 4.36 -2.48 -6.25
C GLY A 40 4.19 -1.07 -5.70
N LYS A 41 3.17 -0.32 -6.17
CA LYS A 41 2.94 1.09 -5.86
C LYS A 41 1.44 1.37 -5.81
N LEU A 42 1.05 2.43 -5.10
CA LEU A 42 -0.33 2.91 -5.17
C LEU A 42 -0.55 3.66 -6.50
N PRO A 43 -1.75 3.56 -7.10
CA PRO A 43 -2.08 4.26 -8.35
C PRO A 43 -2.23 5.78 -8.17
N VAL A 44 -2.18 6.26 -6.94
CA VAL A 44 -2.31 7.69 -6.58
C VAL A 44 -1.13 8.17 -5.75
N THR A 45 -0.86 9.47 -5.79
CA THR A 45 0.17 10.10 -4.97
C THR A 45 -0.16 9.94 -3.48
N MET A 46 0.77 9.37 -2.73
CA MET A 46 0.62 9.17 -1.30
C MET A 46 1.16 10.39 -0.54
N PHE A 47 0.25 11.23 -0.02
CA PHE A 47 0.60 12.32 0.89
C PHE A 47 0.47 11.86 2.34
N THR A 48 1.44 12.22 3.19
CA THR A 48 1.30 12.12 4.64
C THR A 48 0.57 13.36 5.16
N ALA A 49 -0.63 13.16 5.71
CA ALA A 49 -1.37 14.19 6.43
C ALA A 49 -1.45 13.79 7.91
N GLY A 50 -0.93 14.64 8.80
CA GLY A 50 -0.89 14.42 10.26
C GLY A 50 0.52 14.57 10.85
N GLY A 51 0.74 15.64 11.64
CA GLY A 51 1.92 15.79 12.51
C GLY A 51 3.23 16.24 11.86
N ILE A 52 3.25 16.70 10.60
CA ILE A 52 4.43 17.34 10.00
C ILE A 52 4.51 18.79 10.48
N ALA A 53 4.94 18.98 11.73
CA ALA A 53 5.09 20.31 12.33
C ALA A 53 6.46 20.94 12.06
N THR A 54 7.47 20.15 11.68
CA THR A 54 8.86 20.60 11.58
C THR A 54 9.54 19.96 10.37
N PRO A 55 10.17 20.73 9.45
CA PRO A 55 11.00 20.14 8.40
C PRO A 55 12.15 19.33 9.02
N PRO A 56 12.61 18.24 8.38
CA PRO A 56 13.73 17.46 8.89
C PRO A 56 14.95 18.37 9.06
N MET A 57 15.37 18.57 10.30
CA MET A 57 16.60 19.32 10.58
C MET A 57 17.76 18.55 9.95
N ARG A 58 18.41 19.21 8.99
CA ARG A 58 19.65 18.81 8.35
C ARG A 58 20.75 18.72 9.41
N ARG A 59 21.27 17.51 9.66
CA ARG A 59 22.61 17.30 10.21
C ARG A 59 23.46 16.65 9.14
#